data_AF-A0A920LPF8-F1
#
_entry.id   AF-A0A920LPF8-F1
#
_cell.length_a   1.000
_cell.length_b   1.000
_cell.length_c   1.000
_cell.angle_alpha   90.00
_cell.angle_beta   90.00
_cell.angle_gamma   90.00
#
_symmetry.space_group_name_H-M   'P 1'
#
loop_
_entity.id
_entity.type
_entity.pdbx_description
1 polymer ?
#
loop_
_entity_poly.entity_id
_entity_poly.type
_entity_poly.pdbx_seq_one_letter_code
_entity_poly.pdbx_strand_id
1 'polypeptide(L)'
;MDYAGRQVDLGMLAGGLVNEADAPHGLYIPDVPRPSTDLVKAPLTSRRLFCPQWPQAISTEAEILQRDSGYQRIHVTGGTTGVTAEALRTWRPFTPGFINRAEDQAYAMAALKEDSYLSHLHADGLIMRHDKQAFAGRSIAHASTGKAIGDIERLLLFSPMREIHGRGLHVRDHLWPSHLAFASDAGTLARLIFALDGAARGGSFVAEGAPRLMQCPIFAIRGWNASCHENRLAGHLWQPSLAARNRGTHRVDKACLTFAGNFSEGAYSGRW
;
A
#
# COMPACT_ATOMS: atom_id res chain seq x y z
N MET A 1 19.40 13.10 11.50
CA MET A 1 19.38 13.14 10.03
C MET A 1 19.49 11.72 9.53
N ASP A 2 18.88 11.39 8.39
CA ASP A 2 19.12 10.11 7.73
C ASP A 2 20.41 10.12 6.89
N TYR A 3 20.71 8.99 6.23
CA TYR A 3 21.91 8.83 5.40
C TYR A 3 21.98 9.80 4.21
N ALA A 4 20.85 10.40 3.81
CA ALA A 4 20.77 11.38 2.72
C ALA A 4 20.73 12.83 3.25
N GLY A 5 20.93 13.04 4.56
CA GLY A 5 20.94 14.36 5.18
C GLY A 5 19.56 14.94 5.49
N ARG A 6 18.47 14.17 5.35
CA ARG A 6 17.10 14.64 5.60
C ARG A 6 16.78 14.61 7.10
N GLN A 7 15.91 15.51 7.54
CA GLN A 7 15.50 15.55 8.93
C GLN A 7 14.48 14.44 9.24
N VAL A 8 14.81 13.61 10.22
CA VAL A 8 13.95 12.52 10.67
C VAL A 8 13.46 12.84 12.06
N ASP A 9 12.14 12.91 12.21
CA ASP A 9 11.51 12.88 13.52
C ASP A 9 11.21 11.41 13.86
N LEU A 10 11.82 10.92 14.93
CA LEU A 10 11.65 9.55 15.43
C LEU A 10 10.55 9.44 16.48
N GLY A 11 9.54 10.31 16.39
CA GLY A 11 8.40 10.35 17.31
C GLY A 11 7.41 9.19 17.17
N MET A 12 7.62 8.23 16.26
CA MET A 12 6.88 6.95 16.27
C MET A 12 7.73 5.86 16.92
N LEU A 13 7.07 4.89 17.54
CA LEU A 13 7.71 3.76 18.22
C LEU A 13 7.31 2.46 17.56
N ALA A 14 8.29 1.61 17.31
CA ALA A 14 8.16 0.27 16.77
C ALA A 14 9.01 -0.72 17.58
N GLY A 15 8.70 -2.01 17.45
CA GLY A 15 9.49 -3.09 18.02
C GLY A 15 9.23 -4.41 17.31
N GLY A 16 10.13 -5.37 17.45
CA GLY A 16 10.13 -6.67 16.78
C GLY A 16 8.74 -7.32 16.72
N LEU A 17 8.33 -7.72 15.53
CA LEU A 17 6.94 -8.08 15.26
C LEU A 17 6.75 -9.59 15.28
N VAL A 18 5.83 -10.06 16.13
CA VAL A 18 5.51 -11.48 16.31
C VAL A 18 4.02 -11.73 16.11
N ASN A 19 3.66 -12.95 15.71
CA ASN A 19 2.26 -13.35 15.62
C ASN A 19 1.84 -14.10 16.89
N GLU A 20 0.65 -13.79 17.40
CA GLU A 20 0.11 -14.49 18.58
C GLU A 20 -0.01 -16.00 18.35
N ALA A 21 -0.42 -16.41 17.15
CA ALA A 21 -0.61 -17.81 16.81
C ALA A 21 0.69 -18.63 16.85
N ASP A 22 1.85 -17.96 16.78
CA ASP A 22 3.16 -18.58 16.82
C ASP A 22 3.73 -18.66 18.23
N ALA A 23 3.11 -18.01 19.22
CA ALA A 23 3.55 -18.03 20.62
C ALA A 23 3.77 -19.45 21.21
N PRO A 24 2.96 -20.48 20.87
CA PRO A 24 3.23 -21.86 21.30
C PRO A 24 4.53 -22.47 20.75
N HIS A 25 5.03 -21.95 19.63
CA HIS A 25 6.23 -22.46 18.94
C HIS A 25 7.48 -21.65 19.29
N GLY A 26 7.32 -20.45 19.87
CA GLY A 26 8.40 -19.61 20.36
C GLY A 26 8.03 -18.13 20.42
N LEU A 27 8.67 -17.40 21.34
CA LEU A 27 8.43 -15.97 21.53
C LEU A 27 9.13 -15.06 20.50
N TYR A 28 10.07 -15.63 19.73
CA TYR A 28 10.87 -14.89 18.74
C TYR A 28 10.70 -15.46 17.33
N ILE A 29 9.46 -15.74 16.96
CA ILE A 29 9.10 -16.13 15.58
C ILE A 29 8.63 -14.88 14.83
N PRO A 30 9.29 -14.51 13.72
CA PRO A 30 8.88 -13.36 12.91
C PRO A 30 7.44 -13.48 12.42
N ASP A 31 6.68 -12.39 12.50
CA ASP A 31 5.26 -12.34 12.11
C ASP A 31 4.99 -12.74 10.64
N VAL A 32 5.96 -12.54 9.74
CA VAL A 32 5.83 -12.94 8.34
C VAL A 32 6.88 -14.00 7.99
N PRO A 33 6.48 -15.25 7.69
CA PRO A 33 7.42 -16.27 7.30
C PRO A 33 7.97 -15.99 5.89
N ARG A 34 9.17 -16.50 5.61
CA ARG A 34 9.71 -16.53 4.24
C ARG A 34 8.78 -17.34 3.32
N PRO A 35 8.63 -16.96 2.04
CA PRO A 35 7.81 -17.71 1.09
C PRO A 35 8.28 -19.17 0.94
N SER A 36 7.34 -20.11 0.79
CA SER A 36 7.66 -21.51 0.49
C SER A 36 8.37 -21.64 -0.86
N THR A 37 9.31 -22.58 -0.97
CA THR A 37 9.97 -22.96 -2.21
C THR A 37 8.99 -23.52 -3.26
N ASP A 38 7.82 -24.01 -2.84
CA ASP A 38 6.77 -24.47 -3.76
C ASP A 38 6.25 -23.34 -4.66
N LEU A 39 6.37 -22.07 -4.21
CA LEU A 39 6.01 -20.91 -5.01
C LEU A 39 6.81 -20.83 -6.32
N VAL A 40 8.05 -21.32 -6.32
CA VAL A 40 8.92 -21.36 -7.50
C VAL A 40 8.36 -22.31 -8.58
N LYS A 41 7.68 -23.37 -8.14
CA LYS A 41 7.09 -24.41 -9.00
C LYS A 41 5.63 -24.13 -9.37
N ALA A 42 4.98 -23.15 -8.73
CA ALA A 42 3.59 -22.80 -8.98
C ALA A 42 3.35 -22.22 -10.39
N PRO A 43 2.11 -22.22 -10.89
CA PRO A 43 1.75 -21.50 -12.12
C PRO A 43 2.20 -20.03 -12.09
N LEU A 44 2.50 -19.48 -13.27
CA LEU A 44 2.91 -18.09 -13.38
C LEU A 44 1.77 -17.17 -12.94
N THR A 45 2.00 -16.44 -11.86
CA THR A 45 1.10 -15.48 -11.22
C THR A 45 1.92 -14.27 -10.81
N SER A 46 1.27 -13.16 -10.44
CA SER A 46 1.95 -12.01 -9.86
C SER A 46 2.71 -12.38 -8.58
N ARG A 47 2.15 -13.28 -7.77
CA ARG A 47 2.79 -13.78 -6.53
C ARG A 47 4.09 -14.50 -6.82
N ARG A 48 4.15 -15.33 -7.87
CA ARG A 48 5.38 -16.02 -8.28
C ARG A 48 6.41 -15.06 -8.86
N LEU A 49 5.98 -14.10 -9.68
CA LEU A 49 6.89 -13.17 -10.35
C LEU A 49 7.49 -12.13 -9.40
N PHE A 50 6.66 -11.50 -8.58
CA PHE A 50 7.07 -10.38 -7.72
C PHE A 50 7.40 -10.79 -6.29
N CYS A 51 6.90 -11.96 -5.84
CA CYS A 51 7.08 -12.47 -4.48
C CYS A 51 6.94 -11.40 -3.38
N PRO A 52 5.79 -10.70 -3.27
CA PRO A 52 5.65 -9.52 -2.40
C PRO A 52 5.83 -9.80 -0.90
N GLN A 53 5.83 -11.08 -0.50
CA GLN A 53 6.02 -11.53 0.88
C GLN A 53 7.50 -11.47 1.34
N TRP A 54 8.48 -11.64 0.44
CA TRP A 54 9.90 -11.57 0.79
C TRP A 54 10.29 -10.27 1.51
N PRO A 55 9.94 -9.10 0.98
CA PRO A 55 10.12 -7.81 1.65
C PRO A 55 9.74 -7.77 3.13
N GLN A 56 8.56 -8.29 3.46
CA GLN A 56 8.02 -8.25 4.82
C GLN A 56 8.67 -9.31 5.70
N ALA A 57 8.93 -10.50 5.15
CA ALA A 57 9.62 -11.55 5.87
C ALA A 57 11.01 -11.10 6.33
N ILE A 58 11.80 -10.50 5.43
CA ILE A 58 13.13 -9.98 5.75
C ILE A 58 13.05 -8.88 6.81
N SER A 59 12.08 -7.96 6.71
CA SER A 59 11.97 -6.87 7.69
C SER A 59 11.59 -7.37 9.07
N THR A 60 10.60 -8.26 9.18
CA THR A 60 10.19 -8.81 10.48
C THR A 60 11.27 -9.69 11.11
N GLU A 61 12.03 -10.43 10.31
CA GLU A 61 13.20 -11.20 10.75
C GLU A 61 14.33 -10.29 11.24
N ALA A 62 14.62 -9.20 10.54
CA ALA A 62 15.66 -8.26 10.95
C ALA A 62 15.31 -7.54 12.26
N GLU A 63 14.03 -7.22 12.47
CA GLU A 63 13.57 -6.42 13.62
C GLU A 63 13.48 -7.22 14.91
N ILE A 64 13.12 -8.51 14.85
CA ILE A 64 12.85 -9.32 16.04
C ILE A 64 14.08 -9.51 16.95
N LEU A 65 15.29 -9.39 16.38
CA LEU A 65 16.57 -9.49 17.09
C LEU A 65 17.37 -8.18 17.05
N GLN A 66 16.78 -7.08 16.59
CA GLN A 66 17.50 -5.81 16.45
C GLN A 66 17.78 -5.17 17.82
N ARG A 67 19.05 -4.84 18.05
CA ARG A 67 19.57 -4.20 19.28
C ARG A 67 20.35 -2.91 19.02
N ASP A 68 20.64 -2.60 17.77
CA ASP A 68 21.37 -1.39 17.38
C ASP A 68 20.52 -0.14 17.68
N SER A 69 21.17 0.84 18.32
CA SER A 69 20.55 2.14 18.58
C SER A 69 20.32 2.92 17.28
N GLY A 70 19.21 3.65 17.20
CA GLY A 70 18.90 4.47 16.02
C GLY A 70 18.45 3.66 14.81
N TYR A 71 18.05 2.40 15.01
CA TYR A 71 17.42 1.60 13.97
C TYR A 71 16.02 2.15 13.65
N GLN A 72 15.75 2.33 12.36
CA GLN A 72 14.48 2.83 11.86
C GLN A 72 13.68 1.69 11.23
N ARG A 73 12.42 1.52 11.64
CA ARG A 73 11.50 0.62 10.93
C ARG A 73 11.06 1.28 9.63
N ILE A 74 11.27 0.57 8.52
CA ILE A 74 10.92 1.03 7.17
C ILE A 74 9.57 0.49 6.67
N HIS A 75 9.03 -0.55 7.30
CA HIS A 75 7.75 -1.13 6.94
C HIS A 75 6.63 -0.65 7.87
N VAL A 76 5.48 -0.33 7.30
CA VAL A 76 4.34 0.17 8.09
C VAL A 76 3.41 -0.99 8.45
N THR A 77 3.07 -1.10 9.73
CA THR A 77 2.15 -2.09 10.27
C THR A 77 1.08 -1.41 11.11
N GLY A 78 -0.16 -1.46 10.65
CA GLY A 78 -1.31 -1.10 11.47
C GLY A 78 -1.42 -1.97 12.74
N GLY A 79 -1.94 -1.39 13.82
CA GLY A 79 -2.25 -2.11 15.07
C GLY A 79 -1.11 -2.20 16.09
N THR A 80 0.15 -2.00 15.69
CA THR A 80 1.31 -2.05 16.59
C THR A 80 2.32 -0.94 16.31
N THR A 81 1.93 0.28 16.69
CA THR A 81 2.78 1.48 16.60
C THR A 81 2.44 2.42 17.75
N GLY A 82 3.47 2.96 18.40
CA GLY A 82 3.32 4.13 19.29
C GLY A 82 3.60 5.42 18.53
N VAL A 83 3.01 6.53 18.99
CA VAL A 83 3.35 7.88 18.49
C VAL A 83 3.30 8.87 19.64
N THR A 84 4.28 9.77 19.71
CA THR A 84 4.30 10.79 20.75
C THR A 84 3.21 11.83 20.51
N ALA A 85 2.66 12.38 21.60
CA ALA A 85 1.68 13.47 21.50
C ALA A 85 2.26 14.70 20.78
N GLU A 86 3.57 14.93 20.90
CA GLU A 86 4.27 15.98 20.18
C GLU A 86 4.30 15.72 18.68
N ALA A 87 4.68 14.51 18.24
CA ALA A 87 4.68 14.14 16.84
C ALA A 87 3.29 14.26 16.21
N LEU A 88 2.23 13.86 16.93
CA LEU A 88 0.85 14.06 16.48
C LEU A 88 0.50 15.54 16.25
N ARG A 89 0.93 16.43 17.15
CA ARG A 89 0.67 17.87 17.03
C ARG A 89 1.47 18.52 15.90
N THR A 90 2.71 18.07 15.71
CA THR A 90 3.68 18.62 14.75
C THR A 90 3.40 18.16 13.33
N TRP A 91 3.22 16.85 13.13
CA TRP A 91 3.05 16.26 11.81
C TRP A 91 1.60 16.21 11.36
N ARG A 92 0.68 16.10 12.32
CA ARG A 92 -0.76 15.96 12.09
C ARG A 92 -1.10 15.02 10.93
N PRO A 93 -0.54 13.80 10.93
CA PRO A 93 -0.80 12.81 9.90
C PRO A 93 -2.30 12.48 9.86
N PHE A 94 -2.78 12.11 8.68
CA PHE A 94 -4.18 11.76 8.48
C PHE A 94 -4.30 10.55 7.55
N THR A 95 -5.39 9.82 7.70
CA THR A 95 -5.82 8.81 6.74
C THR A 95 -7.04 9.35 6.00
N PRO A 96 -6.99 9.46 4.66
CA PRO A 96 -8.17 9.82 3.89
C PRO A 96 -9.29 8.79 4.08
N GLY A 97 -10.52 9.25 4.34
CA GLY A 97 -11.66 8.36 4.60
C GLY A 97 -12.07 7.46 3.42
N PHE A 98 -11.58 7.74 2.20
CA PHE A 98 -11.82 6.88 1.03
C PHE A 98 -10.83 5.71 0.92
N ILE A 99 -9.76 5.72 1.72
CA ILE A 99 -8.78 4.62 1.80
C ILE A 99 -9.26 3.64 2.86
N ASN A 100 -9.99 2.60 2.42
CA ASN A 100 -10.54 1.57 3.30
C ASN A 100 -9.60 0.38 3.54
N ARG A 101 -8.41 0.41 2.93
CA ARG A 101 -7.36 -0.60 3.08
C ARG A 101 -6.00 0.06 2.92
N ALA A 102 -5.04 -0.34 3.75
CA ALA A 102 -3.72 0.27 3.82
C ALA A 102 -3.77 1.72 4.36
N GLU A 103 -4.70 1.95 5.28
CA GLU A 103 -4.86 3.17 6.06
C GLU A 103 -3.61 3.57 6.83
N ASP A 104 -2.87 2.57 7.31
CA ASP A 104 -1.60 2.68 8.01
C ASP A 104 -0.53 3.31 7.12
N GLN A 105 -0.46 2.89 5.86
CA GLN A 105 0.46 3.47 4.89
C GLN A 105 0.02 4.85 4.45
N ALA A 106 -1.28 5.09 4.27
CA ALA A 106 -1.79 6.42 3.96
C ALA A 106 -1.40 7.41 5.07
N TYR A 107 -1.52 7.00 6.32
CA TYR A 107 -1.11 7.76 7.50
C TYR A 107 0.39 8.08 7.47
N ALA A 108 1.24 7.08 7.21
CA ALA A 108 2.69 7.29 7.12
C ALA A 108 3.06 8.23 5.96
N MET A 109 2.42 8.07 4.79
CA MET A 109 2.64 8.92 3.63
C MET A 109 2.22 10.37 3.89
N ALA A 110 1.14 10.60 4.64
CA ALA A 110 0.70 11.95 5.01
C ALA A 110 1.75 12.71 5.86
N ALA A 111 2.67 12.00 6.52
CA ALA A 111 3.73 12.58 7.31
C ALA A 111 5.06 12.79 6.55
N LEU A 112 5.06 12.67 5.22
CA LEU A 112 6.23 12.95 4.38
C LEU A 112 6.22 14.40 3.86
N LYS A 113 7.30 15.14 4.11
CA LYS A 113 7.58 16.47 3.55
C LYS A 113 8.86 16.41 2.69
N GLU A 114 9.13 17.46 1.92
CA GLU A 114 10.26 17.53 0.98
C GLU A 114 11.60 17.14 1.64
N ASP A 115 11.95 17.79 2.76
CA ASP A 115 13.24 17.59 3.44
C ASP A 115 13.13 16.92 4.81
N SER A 116 11.93 16.49 5.20
CA SER A 116 11.71 15.92 6.52
C SER A 116 10.56 14.93 6.56
N TYR A 117 10.62 13.97 7.49
CA TYR A 117 9.53 13.02 7.68
C TYR A 117 9.47 12.48 9.11
N LEU A 118 8.26 12.04 9.50
CA LEU A 118 8.03 11.26 10.71
C LEU A 118 8.32 9.78 10.45
N SER A 119 9.03 9.14 11.37
CA SER A 119 9.27 7.70 11.30
C SER A 119 9.38 7.02 12.66
N HIS A 120 9.54 5.71 12.59
CA HIS A 120 9.61 4.82 13.75
C HIS A 120 11.04 4.67 14.24
N LEU A 121 11.27 4.97 15.51
CA LEU A 121 12.36 4.39 16.27
C LEU A 121 12.00 2.94 16.59
N HIS A 122 12.87 2.02 16.21
CA HIS A 122 12.81 0.67 16.74
C HIS A 122 13.40 0.65 18.15
N ALA A 123 12.58 0.36 19.16
CA ALA A 123 13.06 0.24 20.53
C ALA A 123 13.74 -1.12 20.74
N ASP A 124 14.91 -1.07 21.37
CA ASP A 124 15.64 -2.27 21.78
C ASP A 124 14.77 -3.15 22.69
N GLY A 125 14.71 -4.44 22.37
CA GLY A 125 13.97 -5.44 23.12
C GLY A 125 12.44 -5.29 23.11
N LEU A 126 11.88 -4.27 22.46
CA LEU A 126 10.44 -4.11 22.36
C LEU A 126 9.90 -5.14 21.37
N ILE A 127 9.02 -6.03 21.84
CA ILE A 127 8.31 -6.99 21.01
C ILE A 127 6.84 -6.60 20.93
N MET A 128 6.32 -6.51 19.72
CA MET A 128 4.94 -6.13 19.41
C MET A 128 4.20 -7.32 18.82
N ARG A 129 3.08 -7.68 19.45
CA ARG A 129 2.28 -8.85 19.07
C ARG A 129 1.15 -8.47 18.11
N HIS A 130 1.07 -9.19 17.00
CA HIS A 130 0.00 -9.13 16.01
C HIS A 130 -1.00 -10.27 16.21
N ASP A 131 -2.24 -9.91 16.58
CA ASP A 131 -3.31 -10.88 16.86
C ASP A 131 -4.17 -11.14 15.60
N LYS A 132 -3.53 -11.30 14.43
CA LYS A 132 -4.22 -11.36 13.11
C LYS A 132 -5.35 -12.38 13.05
N GLN A 133 -5.15 -13.56 13.67
CA GLN A 133 -6.11 -14.65 13.63
C GLN A 133 -7.30 -14.42 14.56
N ALA A 134 -7.08 -13.78 15.71
CA ALA A 134 -8.14 -13.37 16.64
C ALA A 134 -9.08 -12.33 16.02
N PHE A 135 -8.57 -11.46 15.15
CA PHE A 135 -9.37 -10.45 14.43
C PHE A 135 -10.00 -10.97 13.13
N ALA A 136 -9.37 -11.94 12.44
CA ALA A 136 -9.76 -12.31 11.07
C ALA A 136 -10.52 -13.65 10.92
N GLY A 137 -10.69 -14.44 11.99
CA GLY A 137 -11.27 -15.78 11.96
C GLY A 137 -12.69 -15.93 11.40
N ARG A 138 -13.43 -14.83 11.12
CA ARG A 138 -14.82 -14.87 10.65
C ARG A 138 -15.05 -14.55 9.16
N SER A 139 -14.04 -14.08 8.41
CA SER A 139 -14.29 -13.51 7.05
C SER A 139 -13.34 -13.96 5.92
N ILE A 140 -12.40 -14.88 6.16
CA ILE A 140 -11.26 -15.09 5.24
C ILE A 140 -11.55 -15.98 4.02
N ALA A 141 -12.44 -16.98 4.10
CA ALA A 141 -12.57 -17.96 3.02
C ALA A 141 -13.27 -17.41 1.76
N HIS A 142 -14.23 -16.50 1.91
CA HIS A 142 -15.03 -15.96 0.80
C HIS A 142 -14.45 -14.68 0.16
N ALA A 143 -13.37 -14.11 0.71
CA ALA A 143 -12.85 -12.80 0.30
C ALA A 143 -11.55 -12.85 -0.54
N SER A 144 -11.04 -14.01 -0.94
CA SER A 144 -9.71 -14.12 -1.57
C SER A 144 -9.60 -13.40 -2.93
N THR A 145 -10.67 -13.38 -3.73
CA THR A 145 -10.75 -12.63 -5.00
C THR A 145 -10.75 -11.14 -4.75
N GLY A 146 -11.68 -10.64 -3.93
CA GLY A 146 -11.75 -9.22 -3.56
C GLY A 146 -10.49 -8.71 -2.86
N LYS A 147 -9.83 -9.56 -2.05
CA LYS A 147 -8.54 -9.25 -1.42
C LYS A 147 -7.47 -9.01 -2.47
N ALA A 148 -7.33 -9.92 -3.44
CA ALA A 148 -6.32 -9.80 -4.49
C ALA A 148 -6.58 -8.60 -5.42
N ILE A 149 -7.84 -8.35 -5.80
CA ILE A 149 -8.21 -7.15 -6.57
C ILE A 149 -7.88 -5.88 -5.76
N GLY A 150 -8.20 -5.86 -4.45
CA GLY A 150 -7.89 -4.75 -3.57
C GLY A 150 -6.40 -4.47 -3.40
N ASP A 151 -5.55 -5.50 -3.48
CA ASP A 151 -4.09 -5.32 -3.49
C ASP A 151 -3.60 -4.63 -4.77
N ILE A 152 -4.29 -4.83 -5.90
CA ILE A 152 -4.04 -4.10 -7.15
C ILE A 152 -4.59 -2.67 -7.06
N GLU A 153 -5.81 -2.49 -6.56
CA GLU A 153 -6.42 -1.17 -6.35
C GLU A 153 -5.52 -0.27 -5.50
N ARG A 154 -4.91 -0.81 -4.44
CA ARG A 154 -3.98 -0.08 -3.59
C ARG A 154 -2.84 0.59 -4.37
N LEU A 155 -2.28 -0.07 -5.40
CA LEU A 155 -1.26 0.54 -6.27
C LEU A 155 -1.81 1.77 -7.00
N LEU A 156 -3.05 1.67 -7.50
CA LEU A 156 -3.70 2.74 -8.25
C LEU A 156 -4.16 3.87 -7.32
N LEU A 157 -4.67 3.54 -6.13
CA LEU A 157 -5.14 4.48 -5.11
C LEU A 157 -4.03 5.42 -4.65
N PHE A 158 -2.81 4.90 -4.49
CA PHE A 158 -1.66 5.69 -4.05
C PHE A 158 -0.87 6.33 -5.18
N SER A 159 -1.11 5.95 -6.45
CA SER A 159 -0.40 6.52 -7.60
C SER A 159 -0.46 8.06 -7.72
N PRO A 160 -1.55 8.77 -7.36
CA PRO A 160 -1.59 10.23 -7.39
C PRO A 160 -0.66 10.89 -6.35
N MET A 161 -0.33 10.19 -5.26
CA MET A 161 0.52 10.73 -4.19
C MET A 161 1.92 11.11 -4.69
N ARG A 162 2.40 10.45 -5.75
CA ARG A 162 3.68 10.82 -6.39
C ARG A 162 3.70 12.27 -6.89
N GLU A 163 2.58 12.76 -7.42
CA GLU A 163 2.50 14.13 -7.95
C GLU A 163 2.33 15.14 -6.82
N ILE A 164 1.55 14.75 -5.82
CA ILE A 164 1.29 15.48 -4.59
C ILE A 164 2.55 15.83 -3.81
N HIS A 165 3.44 14.86 -3.58
CA HIS A 165 4.61 15.07 -2.72
C HIS A 165 5.73 15.86 -3.42
N GLY A 166 5.46 16.36 -4.63
CA GLY A 166 6.50 16.78 -5.56
C GLY A 166 7.37 15.58 -5.93
N ARG A 167 8.05 15.62 -7.06
CA ARG A 167 9.01 14.56 -7.41
C ARG A 167 10.24 14.53 -6.47
N GLY A 168 10.22 15.30 -5.38
CA GLY A 168 11.35 15.69 -4.51
C GLY A 168 11.60 14.77 -3.31
N LEU A 169 10.72 13.83 -3.01
CA LEU A 169 11.09 12.72 -2.13
C LEU A 169 11.51 11.53 -3.00
N HIS A 170 12.65 10.92 -2.68
CA HIS A 170 12.85 9.49 -2.94
C HIS A 170 11.92 8.69 -2.01
N VAL A 171 10.60 8.94 -2.09
CA VAL A 171 9.51 8.33 -1.32
C VAL A 171 9.62 6.79 -1.33
N ARG A 172 10.16 6.27 -2.43
CA ARG A 172 10.42 4.85 -2.67
C ARG A 172 11.31 4.23 -1.59
N ASP A 173 12.26 5.00 -1.04
CA ASP A 173 13.24 4.52 -0.06
C ASP A 173 12.61 4.34 1.33
N HIS A 174 11.51 5.04 1.61
CA HIS A 174 10.88 5.13 2.94
C HIS A 174 9.53 4.44 3.05
N LEU A 175 9.00 3.92 1.94
CA LEU A 175 7.69 3.28 1.89
C LEU A 175 7.79 1.81 1.54
N TRP A 176 8.77 1.09 2.08
CA TRP A 176 8.86 -0.34 1.86
C TRP A 176 7.67 -1.07 2.52
N PRO A 177 7.01 -2.06 1.89
CA PRO A 177 7.10 -2.53 0.50
C PRO A 177 6.16 -1.79 -0.47
N SER A 178 5.42 -0.78 -0.02
CA SER A 178 4.51 0.07 -0.82
C SER A 178 5.17 0.94 -1.89
N HIS A 179 6.50 0.96 -1.97
CA HIS A 179 7.30 1.68 -2.97
C HIS A 179 6.87 1.41 -4.43
N LEU A 180 6.20 0.28 -4.69
CA LEU A 180 5.64 -0.08 -5.99
C LEU A 180 4.49 0.84 -6.43
N ALA A 181 3.75 1.45 -5.49
CA ALA A 181 2.76 2.47 -5.82
C ALA A 181 3.40 3.76 -6.39
N PHE A 182 4.71 3.92 -6.16
CA PHE A 182 5.55 4.99 -6.70
C PHE A 182 6.45 4.51 -7.84
N ALA A 183 6.18 3.33 -8.40
CA ALA A 183 6.77 2.93 -9.67
C ALA A 183 6.47 3.97 -10.73
N SER A 184 7.38 4.13 -11.69
CA SER A 184 7.29 5.12 -12.78
C SER A 184 5.97 5.00 -13.58
N ASP A 185 5.37 3.80 -13.61
CA ASP A 185 4.06 3.55 -14.20
C ASP A 185 3.27 2.51 -13.37
N ALA A 186 2.64 2.96 -12.28
CA ALA A 186 1.77 2.13 -11.45
C ALA A 186 0.59 1.53 -12.24
N GLY A 187 0.11 2.21 -13.27
CA GLY A 187 -0.97 1.72 -14.13
C GLY A 187 -0.55 0.51 -14.95
N THR A 188 0.65 0.53 -15.53
CA THR A 188 1.19 -0.62 -16.27
C THR A 188 1.50 -1.78 -15.35
N LEU A 189 2.06 -1.54 -14.15
CA LEU A 189 2.26 -2.60 -13.17
C LEU A 189 0.93 -3.24 -12.74
N ALA A 190 -0.10 -2.43 -12.46
CA ALA A 190 -1.42 -2.92 -12.12
C ALA A 190 -2.03 -3.78 -13.25
N ARG A 191 -1.91 -3.33 -14.51
CA ARG A 191 -2.35 -4.10 -15.68
C ARG A 191 -1.61 -5.43 -15.83
N LEU A 192 -0.29 -5.43 -15.62
CA LEU A 192 0.52 -6.66 -15.68
C LEU A 192 0.10 -7.65 -14.59
N ILE A 193 -0.03 -7.18 -13.34
CA ILE A 193 -0.49 -8.02 -12.22
C ILE A 193 -1.87 -8.59 -12.51
N PHE A 194 -2.81 -7.73 -12.95
CA PHE A 194 -4.17 -8.15 -13.29
C PHE A 194 -4.21 -9.14 -14.45
N ALA A 195 -3.37 -8.97 -15.48
CA ALA A 195 -3.30 -9.90 -16.60
C ALA A 195 -2.75 -11.27 -16.17
N LEU A 196 -1.67 -11.31 -15.39
CA LEU A 196 -1.08 -12.56 -14.88
C LEU A 196 -2.06 -13.32 -13.99
N ASP A 197 -2.64 -12.63 -13.01
CA ASP A 197 -3.57 -13.26 -12.07
C ASP A 197 -4.91 -13.56 -12.72
N GLY A 198 -5.36 -12.74 -13.66
CA GLY A 198 -6.56 -12.98 -14.46
C GLY A 198 -6.42 -14.19 -15.37
N ALA A 199 -5.25 -14.39 -16.01
CA ALA A 199 -4.98 -15.58 -16.80
C ALA A 199 -4.95 -16.86 -15.94
N ALA A 200 -4.43 -16.77 -14.71
CA ALA A 200 -4.36 -17.91 -13.80
C ALA A 200 -5.69 -18.23 -13.10
N ARG A 201 -6.51 -17.22 -12.80
CA ARG A 201 -7.74 -17.36 -11.98
C ARG A 201 -9.04 -17.34 -12.80
N GLY A 202 -9.04 -16.67 -13.96
CA GLY A 202 -10.17 -16.58 -14.88
C GLY A 202 -11.46 -16.00 -14.29
N GLY A 203 -12.57 -16.24 -15.01
CA GLY A 203 -13.95 -16.12 -14.51
C GLY A 203 -14.25 -14.87 -13.67
N SER A 204 -14.67 -15.09 -12.42
CA SER A 204 -15.11 -14.05 -11.49
C SER A 204 -14.03 -13.03 -11.14
N PHE A 205 -12.75 -13.40 -11.16
CA PHE A 205 -11.65 -12.46 -10.90
C PHE A 205 -11.62 -11.36 -11.94
N VAL A 206 -11.78 -11.71 -13.22
CA VAL A 206 -11.78 -10.74 -14.32
C VAL A 206 -13.07 -9.92 -14.31
N ALA A 207 -14.22 -10.60 -14.15
CA ALA A 207 -15.53 -9.94 -14.13
C ALA A 207 -15.68 -8.92 -12.99
N GLU A 208 -15.16 -9.23 -11.80
CA GLU A 208 -15.18 -8.32 -10.65
C GLU A 208 -14.08 -7.25 -10.74
N GLY A 209 -12.86 -7.64 -11.13
CA GLY A 209 -11.69 -6.77 -11.06
C GLY A 209 -11.64 -5.72 -12.19
N ALA A 210 -12.03 -6.07 -13.41
CA ALA A 210 -11.94 -5.15 -14.55
C ALA A 210 -12.71 -3.83 -14.34
N PRO A 211 -14.02 -3.82 -13.99
CA PRO A 211 -14.74 -2.56 -13.78
C PRO A 211 -14.17 -1.75 -12.61
N ARG A 212 -13.79 -2.41 -11.52
CA ARG A 212 -13.18 -1.78 -10.34
C ARG A 212 -11.88 -1.06 -10.67
N LEU A 213 -10.96 -1.76 -11.34
CA LEU A 213 -9.63 -1.22 -11.70
C LEU A 213 -9.73 -0.11 -12.76
N MET A 214 -10.71 -0.14 -13.65
CA MET A 214 -10.96 0.94 -14.62
C MET A 214 -11.44 2.24 -13.95
N GLN A 215 -12.25 2.13 -12.90
CA GLN A 215 -12.77 3.29 -12.16
C GLN A 215 -11.80 3.81 -11.09
N CYS A 216 -10.92 2.94 -10.58
CA CYS A 216 -10.03 3.24 -9.47
C CYS A 216 -9.16 4.50 -9.64
N PRO A 217 -8.55 4.80 -10.81
CA PRO A 217 -7.76 6.03 -10.96
C PRO A 217 -8.58 7.31 -10.79
N ILE A 218 -9.80 7.34 -11.35
CA ILE A 218 -10.69 8.50 -11.24
C ILE A 218 -11.13 8.67 -9.78
N PHE A 219 -11.48 7.56 -9.14
CA PHE A 219 -11.84 7.53 -7.72
C PHE A 219 -10.69 8.04 -6.84
N ALA A 220 -9.46 7.57 -7.07
CA ALA A 220 -8.27 7.98 -6.35
C ALA A 220 -8.02 9.49 -6.45
N ILE A 221 -8.04 10.05 -7.67
CA ILE A 221 -7.81 11.48 -7.89
C ILE A 221 -8.86 12.33 -7.16
N ARG A 222 -10.14 11.95 -7.25
CA ARG A 222 -11.23 12.67 -6.57
C ARG A 222 -11.09 12.59 -5.04
N GLY A 223 -10.84 11.39 -4.53
CA GLY A 223 -10.67 11.16 -3.09
C GLY A 223 -9.51 11.98 -2.53
N TRP A 224 -8.34 11.91 -3.16
CA TRP A 224 -7.19 12.70 -2.71
C TRP A 224 -7.52 14.20 -2.74
N ASN A 225 -7.99 14.74 -3.86
CA ASN A 225 -8.31 16.17 -3.96
C ASN A 225 -9.28 16.64 -2.86
N ALA A 226 -10.31 15.85 -2.54
CA ALA A 226 -11.25 16.16 -1.46
C ALA A 226 -10.53 16.20 -0.10
N SER A 227 -9.79 15.16 0.24
CA SER A 227 -9.07 15.09 1.52
C SER A 227 -8.02 16.18 1.66
N CYS A 228 -7.33 16.56 0.59
CA CYS A 228 -6.37 17.67 0.62
C CYS A 228 -7.04 19.02 0.86
N HIS A 229 -8.22 19.22 0.25
CA HIS A 229 -9.00 20.43 0.44
C HIS A 229 -9.48 20.56 1.90
N GLU A 230 -10.05 19.49 2.45
CA GLU A 230 -10.48 19.41 3.86
C GLU A 230 -9.31 19.68 4.81
N ASN A 231 -8.17 19.01 4.61
CA ASN A 231 -7.00 19.19 5.46
C ASN A 231 -6.38 20.59 5.33
N ARG A 232 -6.40 21.21 4.14
CA ARG A 232 -5.97 22.60 3.96
C ARG A 232 -6.87 23.57 4.73
N LEU A 233 -8.19 23.38 4.68
CA LEU A 233 -9.16 24.18 5.44
C LEU A 233 -8.99 24.00 6.95
N ALA A 234 -8.58 22.81 7.39
CA ALA A 234 -8.24 22.51 8.79
C ALA A 234 -6.84 23.02 9.21
N GLY A 235 -6.12 23.75 8.34
CA GLY A 235 -4.81 24.34 8.65
C GLY A 235 -3.64 23.37 8.62
N HIS A 236 -3.78 22.21 7.96
CA HIS A 236 -2.66 21.31 7.68
C HIS A 236 -1.91 21.82 6.44
N LEU A 237 -0.61 22.09 6.58
CA LEU A 237 0.27 22.53 5.50
C LEU A 237 0.50 21.39 4.51
N TRP A 238 -0.45 21.22 3.59
CA TRP A 238 -0.36 20.27 2.50
C TRP A 238 -0.60 21.00 1.17
N GLN A 239 0.41 21.01 0.29
CA GLN A 239 0.36 21.70 -1.00
C GLN A 239 0.22 20.70 -2.15
N PRO A 240 -0.95 20.56 -2.79
CA PRO A 240 -1.05 19.80 -4.03
C PRO A 240 -0.53 20.64 -5.20
N SER A 241 0.34 20.05 -6.03
CA SER A 241 0.71 20.54 -7.36
C SER A 241 -0.32 20.15 -8.46
N LEU A 242 -1.34 19.35 -8.11
CA LEU A 242 -2.28 18.71 -9.05
C LEU A 242 -3.20 19.67 -9.83
N ALA A 243 -3.45 20.88 -9.32
CA ALA A 243 -4.42 21.80 -9.93
C ALA A 243 -4.00 22.37 -11.30
N ALA A 244 -2.73 22.24 -11.69
CA ALA A 244 -2.21 22.84 -12.92
C ALA A 244 -2.52 22.05 -14.21
N ARG A 245 -2.96 20.78 -14.14
CA ARG A 245 -3.17 19.93 -15.33
C ARG A 245 -4.60 19.85 -15.87
N ASN A 246 -5.60 20.26 -15.09
CA ASN A 246 -7.01 20.24 -15.53
C ASN A 246 -7.38 21.32 -16.55
N ARG A 247 -6.42 22.15 -17.00
CA ARG A 247 -6.64 23.08 -18.12
C ARG A 247 -6.05 22.61 -19.46
N GLY A 248 -5.42 21.41 -19.51
CA GLY A 248 -4.65 21.00 -20.71
C GLY A 248 -4.85 19.58 -21.22
N THR A 249 -5.70 18.73 -20.62
CA THR A 249 -5.80 17.31 -21.02
C THR A 249 -7.24 16.85 -21.28
N HIS A 250 -7.94 17.56 -22.17
CA HIS A 250 -8.94 16.92 -23.03
C HIS A 250 -8.25 16.12 -24.14
N ARG A 251 -7.49 15.10 -23.75
CA ARG A 251 -7.10 13.96 -24.60
C ARG A 251 -6.89 12.79 -23.65
N VAL A 252 -8.02 12.19 -23.27
CA VAL A 252 -8.03 10.76 -22.98
C VAL A 252 -7.72 10.12 -24.33
N ASP A 253 -6.44 9.83 -24.59
CA ASP A 253 -6.02 9.21 -25.82
C ASP A 253 -6.81 7.91 -26.00
N LYS A 254 -7.43 7.80 -27.18
CA LYS A 254 -8.17 6.65 -27.71
C LYS A 254 -7.26 5.42 -27.93
N ALA A 255 -6.42 5.07 -26.96
CA ALA A 255 -5.50 3.93 -27.02
C ALA A 255 -5.95 2.76 -26.11
N CYS A 256 -7.13 2.81 -25.51
CA CYS A 256 -7.70 1.71 -24.72
C CYS A 256 -9.00 1.12 -25.31
N LEU A 257 -9.20 1.28 -26.63
CA LEU A 257 -10.31 0.69 -27.38
C LEU A 257 -9.78 -0.17 -28.53
N THR A 258 -9.11 -1.28 -28.21
CA THR A 258 -8.99 -2.45 -29.10
C THR A 258 -8.46 -3.65 -28.32
N PHE A 259 -9.31 -4.21 -27.46
CA PHE A 259 -9.20 -5.62 -27.07
C PHE A 259 -10.62 -6.18 -26.89
N ALA A 260 -11.32 -6.28 -28.02
CA ALA A 260 -12.55 -7.04 -28.17
C ALA A 260 -12.63 -7.46 -29.65
N GLY A 261 -11.73 -8.37 -30.03
CA GLY A 261 -11.85 -9.14 -31.26
C GLY A 261 -12.32 -10.54 -30.90
N ASN A 262 -13.55 -10.86 -31.31
CA ASN A 262 -14.14 -12.20 -31.43
C ASN A 262 -14.40 -12.99 -30.14
N PHE A 263 -15.58 -12.75 -29.55
CA PHE A 263 -16.49 -13.85 -29.20
C PHE A 263 -17.91 -13.46 -29.65
N SER A 264 -18.41 -14.25 -30.57
CA SER A 264 -19.71 -14.15 -31.24
C SER A 264 -20.88 -14.54 -30.35
N GLU A 265 -21.99 -13.84 -30.58
CA GLU A 265 -23.40 -14.25 -30.46
C GLU A 265 -23.96 -14.73 -29.10
N GLY A 266 -25.00 -14.05 -28.63
CA GLY A 266 -25.84 -14.47 -27.52
C GLY A 266 -26.69 -13.33 -26.98
N ALA A 267 -27.74 -12.98 -27.72
CA ALA A 267 -28.74 -11.99 -27.35
C ALA A 267 -29.38 -12.31 -25.99
N TYR A 268 -29.46 -11.33 -25.08
CA TYR A 268 -30.50 -11.29 -24.05
C TYR A 268 -30.94 -9.86 -23.80
N SER A 269 -32.14 -9.55 -24.29
CA SER A 269 -32.98 -8.43 -23.89
C SER A 269 -33.51 -8.65 -22.48
N GLY A 270 -33.33 -7.68 -21.59
CA GLY A 270 -34.00 -7.64 -20.29
C GLY A 270 -33.93 -6.25 -19.69
N ARG A 271 -35.06 -5.55 -19.69
CA ARG A 271 -35.22 -4.20 -19.10
C ARG A 271 -35.20 -4.27 -17.58
N TRP A 272 -34.49 -3.32 -16.96
CA TRP A 272 -34.96 -2.54 -15.81
C TRP A 272 -34.53 -1.10 -16.02
#